data_AF-A0AAD8FVL7-F1
#
_entry.id   AF-A0AAD8FVL7-F1
#
_cell.length_a   1.000
_cell.length_b   1.000
_cell.length_c   1.000
_cell.angle_alpha   90.00
_cell.angle_beta   90.00
_cell.angle_gamma   90.00
#
_symmetry.space_group_name_H-M   'P 1'
#
loop_
_entity.id
_entity.type
_entity.pdbx_description
1 polymer ?
#
loop_
_entity_poly.entity_id
_entity_poly.type
_entity_poly.pdbx_seq_one_letter_code
_entity_poly.pdbx_strand_id
1 'polypeptide(L)'
;MPLSSLAVPSSTHRRSTSSFVGEKAELEREREGEEDSTVTMELMTRRSRTSLVNSSTGNGNEEVPAEITMSAPGSPNHCKLRDRTILSEEKRRLCGWALGIALSGIVLMILQTELCWFVCGKDSVSVFIISLLISLSTVCLLGLVVAFHYKDIRMFMIDHSVEDWRIALTARRIFSISLELVVCALHPVPLAWLPGSREEGVDGDGEGFRRRGWNSTLPPAPACSLPVWELLLSSVMFLRLYLVPRSLLLYSKIHQSASYRSIGSLNNINFHFKLLMNTQPGLTLLAFIVFLWLTASWILTLCERQSEGAVGSMEDTVWLVAITFLTIGYGDLTPKTTCGKTVCLLTGVMGVGCTAMLVAVVSNKLALNKAEKHVHQFMMDTKYTKKIRNAAANVLRECWLLHRSSRGKRHGNEHRRDQRRLLKAIQVFRNARLKQRKKTDHGNKKVDLLKHLQRITCDLNANWSNSYKELEQRINSMEQKMDALRIAFHDISQPLSRAVQHRAEDYSLT
;
A
#
# COMPACT_ATOMS: atom_id res chain seq x y z
N MET A 1 -47.44 35.42 44.41
CA MET A 1 -47.21 34.66 45.67
C MET A 1 -48.55 34.46 46.36
N PRO A 2 -48.74 33.43 47.22
CA PRO A 2 -48.09 32.10 47.32
C PRO A 2 -49.23 31.01 47.32
N LEU A 3 -49.14 29.75 47.79
CA LEU A 3 -48.06 28.78 48.08
C LEU A 3 -48.60 27.34 47.93
N SER A 4 -47.99 26.48 47.11
CA SER A 4 -47.97 25.01 47.28
C SER A 4 -46.95 24.42 46.29
N SER A 5 -45.77 23.97 46.72
CA SER A 5 -45.49 22.77 47.53
C SER A 5 -45.65 21.48 46.74
N LEU A 6 -44.55 21.04 46.10
CA LEU A 6 -44.40 19.74 45.47
C LEU A 6 -43.01 19.22 45.81
N ALA A 7 -42.95 18.13 46.59
CA ALA A 7 -41.74 17.73 47.30
C ALA A 7 -40.76 16.92 46.45
N VAL A 8 -39.46 17.21 46.63
CA VAL A 8 -38.34 16.43 46.09
C VAL A 8 -37.92 15.35 47.11
N PRO A 9 -37.67 14.11 46.67
CA PRO A 9 -36.62 13.29 47.24
C PRO A 9 -35.43 13.18 46.27
N SER A 10 -34.23 13.34 46.80
CA SER A 10 -32.99 13.37 46.04
C SER A 10 -32.49 11.97 45.67
N SER A 11 -31.87 11.84 44.49
CA SER A 11 -30.92 10.75 44.22
C SER A 11 -29.71 11.32 43.47
N THR A 12 -28.50 10.95 43.89
CA THR A 12 -27.27 11.67 43.54
C THR A 12 -26.66 11.17 42.23
N HIS A 13 -26.45 12.11 41.29
CA HIS A 13 -25.94 11.83 39.96
C HIS A 13 -24.42 11.56 39.95
N ARG A 14 -23.98 10.38 40.45
CA ARG A 14 -22.55 10.03 40.60
C ARG A 14 -22.06 9.04 39.53
N ARG A 15 -22.12 9.39 38.23
CA ARG A 15 -21.61 8.51 37.16
C ARG A 15 -21.19 9.16 35.83
N SER A 16 -20.46 10.27 35.86
CA SER A 16 -19.84 10.87 34.65
C SER A 16 -18.32 11.09 34.74
N THR A 17 -17.67 10.70 35.84
CA THR A 17 -16.22 10.92 36.04
C THR A 17 -15.34 9.73 35.66
N SER A 18 -15.86 8.50 35.63
CA SER A 18 -15.05 7.29 35.43
C SER A 18 -14.61 7.05 33.98
N SER A 19 -15.26 7.65 32.98
CA SER A 19 -14.80 7.62 31.59
C SER A 19 -13.61 8.58 31.40
N PHE A 20 -13.76 9.82 31.84
CA PHE A 20 -12.74 10.87 31.66
C PHE A 20 -11.47 10.59 32.48
N VAL A 21 -11.59 10.02 33.68
CA VAL A 21 -10.43 9.52 34.46
C VAL A 21 -9.80 8.28 33.80
N GLY A 22 -10.60 7.43 33.15
CA GLY A 22 -10.07 6.30 32.39
C GLY A 22 -9.25 6.75 31.19
N GLU A 23 -9.80 7.61 30.35
CA GLU A 23 -9.17 8.13 29.12
C GLU A 23 -7.89 8.91 29.41
N LYS A 24 -7.87 9.72 30.49
CA LYS A 24 -6.66 10.43 30.93
C LYS A 24 -5.59 9.49 31.50
N ALA A 25 -5.97 8.46 32.25
CA ALA A 25 -5.04 7.45 32.76
C ALA A 25 -4.56 6.45 31.68
N GLU A 26 -5.30 6.28 30.58
CA GLU A 26 -4.83 5.52 29.41
C GLU A 26 -3.78 6.33 28.64
N LEU A 27 -4.03 7.63 28.40
CA LEU A 27 -3.06 8.55 27.76
C LEU A 27 -1.81 8.81 28.61
N GLU A 28 -1.93 8.83 29.95
CA GLU A 28 -0.76 8.92 30.84
C GLU A 28 0.04 7.62 30.81
N ARG A 29 -0.59 6.44 30.74
CA ARG A 29 0.13 5.16 30.52
C ARG A 29 0.72 4.99 29.12
N GLU A 30 0.11 5.55 28.08
CA GLU A 30 0.72 5.54 26.74
C GLU A 30 1.95 6.45 26.69
N ARG A 31 1.96 7.59 27.42
CA ARG A 31 3.16 8.40 27.60
C ARG A 31 4.22 7.72 28.44
N GLU A 32 3.87 7.20 29.63
CA GLU A 32 4.80 6.45 30.48
C GLU A 32 5.38 5.25 29.70
N GLY A 33 4.56 4.56 28.89
CA GLY A 33 4.99 3.45 28.06
C GLY A 33 5.87 3.84 26.87
N GLU A 34 5.71 5.02 26.28
CA GLU A 34 6.58 5.51 25.20
C GLU A 34 7.86 6.18 25.74
N GLU A 35 7.83 6.79 26.94
CA GLU A 35 9.03 7.14 27.70
C GLU A 35 9.79 5.89 28.15
N ASP A 36 9.17 4.87 28.75
CA ASP A 36 9.84 3.60 29.07
C ASP A 36 10.35 2.90 27.81
N SER A 37 9.65 2.98 26.66
CA SER A 37 10.14 2.39 25.41
C SER A 37 11.37 3.13 24.85
N THR A 38 11.42 4.46 24.96
CA THR A 38 12.58 5.25 24.52
C THR A 38 13.74 5.18 25.52
N VAL A 39 13.47 5.18 26.83
CA VAL A 39 14.45 4.98 27.91
C VAL A 39 15.01 3.55 27.90
N THR A 40 14.21 2.52 27.61
CA THR A 40 14.73 1.15 27.42
C THR A 40 15.49 1.00 26.09
N MET A 41 15.17 1.75 25.03
CA MET A 41 16.03 1.86 23.84
C MET A 41 17.37 2.55 24.15
N GLU A 42 17.38 3.67 24.89
CA GLU A 42 18.59 4.35 25.38
C GLU A 42 19.42 3.39 26.26
N LEU A 43 18.78 2.68 27.20
CA LEU A 43 19.44 1.72 28.09
C LEU A 43 19.93 0.47 27.37
N MET A 44 19.22 -0.07 26.38
CA MET A 44 19.75 -1.15 25.54
C MET A 44 20.93 -0.67 24.68
N THR A 45 20.88 0.56 24.17
CA THR A 45 21.98 1.17 23.40
C THR A 45 23.21 1.42 24.30
N ARG A 46 23.02 1.95 25.52
CA ARG A 46 24.08 2.09 26.54
C ARG A 46 24.61 0.74 27.00
N ARG A 47 23.74 -0.25 27.26
CA ARG A 47 24.13 -1.60 27.71
C ARG A 47 24.90 -2.36 26.62
N SER A 48 24.59 -2.12 25.35
CA SER A 48 25.36 -2.63 24.21
C SER A 48 26.75 -1.99 24.13
N ARG A 49 26.85 -0.67 24.41
CA ARG A 49 28.14 0.02 24.52
C ARG A 49 28.97 -0.44 25.73
N THR A 50 28.36 -0.70 26.89
CA THR A 50 29.10 -1.18 28.07
C THR A 50 29.45 -2.67 28.01
N SER A 51 28.65 -3.52 27.34
CA SER A 51 29.06 -4.91 27.07
C SER A 51 30.28 -5.00 26.14
N LEU A 52 30.49 -4.00 25.28
CA LEU A 52 31.69 -3.86 24.44
C LEU A 52 32.91 -3.29 25.18
N VAL A 53 32.75 -2.81 26.43
CA VAL A 53 33.83 -2.26 27.27
C VAL A 53 34.25 -3.25 28.37
N ASN A 54 33.33 -4.07 28.87
CA ASN A 54 33.61 -5.06 29.92
C ASN A 54 34.17 -6.41 29.41
N SER A 55 34.42 -6.56 28.11
CA SER A 55 34.96 -7.79 27.51
C SER A 55 36.48 -7.78 27.28
N SER A 56 37.19 -6.74 27.72
CA SER A 56 38.63 -6.51 27.45
C SER A 56 39.54 -6.65 28.68
N THR A 57 39.20 -7.55 29.61
CA THR A 57 40.04 -7.92 30.77
C THR A 57 40.09 -9.45 30.95
N GLY A 58 40.71 -10.14 29.97
CA GLY A 58 41.00 -11.58 30.02
C GLY A 58 42.36 -11.85 29.38
N ASN A 59 43.17 -12.72 30.00
CA ASN A 59 44.58 -12.93 29.64
C ASN A 59 44.76 -14.14 28.72
N GLY A 60 45.54 -14.05 27.64
CA GLY A 60 45.83 -15.20 26.76
C GLY A 60 46.37 -14.82 25.36
N ASN A 61 47.49 -15.45 24.98
CA ASN A 61 48.32 -15.15 23.80
C ASN A 61 47.64 -15.30 22.42
N GLU A 62 48.25 -14.61 21.44
CA GLU A 62 48.44 -15.03 20.03
C GLU A 62 47.22 -15.51 19.22
N GLU A 63 46.48 -14.55 18.66
CA GLU A 63 46.36 -14.39 17.19
C GLU A 63 45.95 -12.94 16.87
N VAL A 64 46.11 -12.49 15.61
CA VAL A 64 45.86 -11.08 15.22
C VAL A 64 44.65 -10.96 14.26
N PRO A 65 43.45 -10.68 14.78
CA PRO A 65 42.31 -10.23 13.99
C PRO A 65 42.31 -8.69 13.83
N ALA A 66 41.72 -8.20 12.74
CA ALA A 66 41.81 -6.79 12.34
C ALA A 66 41.27 -5.79 13.37
N GLU A 67 42.06 -4.73 13.61
CA GLU A 67 41.74 -3.61 14.49
C GLU A 67 40.44 -2.91 14.06
N ILE A 68 39.41 -2.92 14.92
CA ILE A 68 38.20 -2.11 14.71
C ILE A 68 38.49 -0.68 15.18
N THR A 69 39.26 0.06 14.37
CA THR A 69 39.51 1.48 14.59
C THR A 69 38.17 2.23 14.62
N MET A 70 37.92 3.02 15.67
CA MET A 70 36.79 3.96 15.67
C MET A 70 37.03 5.02 14.60
N SER A 71 36.48 4.80 13.40
CA SER A 71 36.87 5.55 12.21
C SER A 71 36.54 7.04 12.33
N ALA A 72 37.57 7.88 12.19
CA ALA A 72 37.48 9.33 12.12
C ALA A 72 36.44 9.83 11.08
N PRO A 73 35.97 11.10 11.18
CA PRO A 73 35.06 11.71 10.22
C PRO A 73 35.71 11.90 8.83
N GLY A 74 35.83 10.78 8.10
CA GLY A 74 36.55 10.66 6.83
C GLY A 74 36.61 9.23 6.28
N SER A 75 36.01 8.23 6.94
CA SER A 75 36.02 6.85 6.40
C SER A 75 35.32 6.77 5.03
N PRO A 76 35.85 5.96 4.07
CA PRO A 76 35.37 5.95 2.70
C PRO A 76 33.90 5.50 2.59
N ASN A 77 33.43 4.69 3.55
CA ASN A 77 32.04 4.23 3.61
C ASN A 77 31.08 5.35 4.05
N HIS A 78 31.49 6.21 4.99
CA HIS A 78 30.71 7.40 5.36
C HIS A 78 30.64 8.41 4.21
N CYS A 79 31.72 8.57 3.44
CA CYS A 79 31.73 9.42 2.25
C CYS A 79 30.73 8.92 1.19
N LYS A 80 30.85 7.64 0.78
CA LYS A 80 29.93 7.00 -0.19
C LYS A 80 28.45 7.11 0.23
N LEU A 81 28.14 6.99 1.52
CA LEU A 81 26.77 7.15 2.02
C LEU A 81 26.26 8.60 1.94
N ARG A 82 27.11 9.59 2.19
CA ARG A 82 26.80 11.03 2.03
C ARG A 82 26.59 11.40 0.56
N ASP A 83 27.42 10.87 -0.33
CA ASP A 83 27.27 11.12 -1.77
C ASP A 83 25.97 10.52 -2.31
N ARG A 84 25.59 9.31 -1.86
CA ARG A 84 24.29 8.70 -2.21
C ARG A 84 23.09 9.53 -1.77
N THR A 85 23.11 10.14 -0.57
CA THR A 85 21.98 10.96 -0.11
C THR A 85 21.85 12.24 -0.92
N ILE A 86 22.97 12.97 -1.14
CA ILE A 86 23.03 14.16 -2.00
C ILE A 86 22.52 13.84 -3.41
N LEU A 87 23.06 12.81 -4.05
CA LEU A 87 22.71 12.38 -5.41
C LEU A 87 21.22 12.01 -5.52
N SER A 88 20.65 11.39 -4.48
CA SER A 88 19.23 11.05 -4.43
C SER A 88 18.32 12.29 -4.28
N GLU A 89 18.79 13.34 -3.59
CA GLU A 89 18.08 14.61 -3.53
C GLU A 89 18.16 15.37 -4.86
N GLU A 90 19.33 15.44 -5.50
CA GLU A 90 19.46 16.05 -6.82
C GLU A 90 18.54 15.38 -7.84
N LYS A 91 18.48 14.04 -7.83
CA LYS A 91 17.55 13.25 -8.66
C LYS A 91 16.09 13.59 -8.39
N ARG A 92 15.71 13.82 -7.12
CA ARG A 92 14.37 14.32 -6.73
C ARG A 92 14.10 15.72 -7.32
N ARG A 93 15.06 16.65 -7.21
CA ARG A 93 14.96 18.02 -7.74
C ARG A 93 14.80 17.99 -9.28
N LEU A 94 15.66 17.25 -9.99
CA LEU A 94 15.58 17.06 -11.45
C LEU A 94 14.22 16.48 -11.89
N CYS A 95 13.69 15.49 -11.15
CA CYS A 95 12.38 14.92 -11.46
C CYS A 95 11.22 15.90 -11.25
N GLY A 96 11.35 16.84 -10.29
CA GLY A 96 10.39 17.93 -10.08
C GLY A 96 10.42 18.96 -11.22
N TRP A 97 11.62 19.39 -11.64
CA TRP A 97 11.79 20.28 -12.79
C TRP A 97 11.27 19.65 -14.09
N ALA A 98 11.62 18.38 -14.35
CA ALA A 98 11.14 17.64 -15.52
C ALA A 98 9.60 17.52 -15.53
N LEU A 99 8.97 17.29 -14.36
CA LEU A 99 7.51 17.30 -14.24
C LEU A 99 6.92 18.67 -14.58
N GLY A 100 7.47 19.75 -14.01
CA GLY A 100 6.99 21.11 -14.25
C GLY A 100 7.06 21.52 -15.71
N ILE A 101 8.16 21.17 -16.39
CA ILE A 101 8.39 21.47 -17.81
C ILE A 101 7.55 20.55 -18.74
N ALA A 102 7.32 19.29 -18.36
CA ALA A 102 6.36 18.44 -19.08
C ALA A 102 4.93 18.98 -18.98
N LEU A 103 4.51 19.44 -17.80
CA LEU A 103 3.19 20.04 -17.58
C LEU A 103 3.04 21.38 -18.31
N SER A 104 4.04 22.26 -18.29
CA SER A 104 3.97 23.52 -19.03
C SER A 104 3.95 23.29 -20.55
N GLY A 105 4.70 22.32 -21.06
CA GLY A 105 4.64 21.92 -22.47
C GLY A 105 3.25 21.40 -22.90
N ILE A 106 2.54 20.68 -22.03
CA ILE A 106 1.15 20.24 -22.28
C ILE A 106 0.18 21.42 -22.24
N VAL A 107 0.32 22.33 -21.26
CA VAL A 107 -0.53 23.55 -21.18
C VAL A 107 -0.31 24.46 -22.40
N LEU A 108 0.94 24.62 -22.86
CA LEU A 108 1.25 25.37 -24.08
C LEU A 108 0.66 24.70 -25.33
N MET A 109 0.67 23.36 -25.42
CA MET A 109 0.04 22.64 -26.53
C MET A 109 -1.50 22.76 -26.50
N ILE A 110 -2.13 22.76 -25.32
CA ILE A 110 -3.57 23.04 -25.18
C ILE A 110 -3.86 24.45 -25.68
N LEU A 111 -3.09 25.44 -25.22
CA LEU A 111 -3.22 26.84 -25.62
C LEU A 111 -2.99 27.04 -27.13
N GLN A 112 -2.02 26.36 -27.73
CA GLN A 112 -1.79 26.34 -29.18
C GLN A 112 -3.02 25.85 -29.94
N THR A 113 -3.64 24.77 -29.45
CA THR A 113 -4.80 24.13 -30.08
C THR A 113 -6.03 25.04 -30.02
N GLU A 114 -6.32 25.65 -28.86
CA GLU A 114 -7.43 26.60 -28.73
C GLU A 114 -7.19 27.89 -29.54
N LEU A 115 -5.97 28.45 -29.55
CA LEU A 115 -5.67 29.64 -30.35
C LEU A 115 -5.75 29.37 -31.86
N CYS A 116 -5.33 28.19 -32.32
CA CYS A 116 -5.47 27.80 -33.72
C CYS A 116 -6.94 27.68 -34.15
N TRP A 117 -7.83 27.32 -33.23
CA TRP A 117 -9.28 27.26 -33.45
C TRP A 117 -9.92 28.66 -33.42
N PHE A 118 -9.65 29.47 -32.38
CA PHE A 118 -10.34 30.75 -32.16
C PHE A 118 -9.85 31.91 -33.03
N VAL A 119 -8.57 31.94 -33.43
CA VAL A 119 -7.94 33.14 -34.03
C VAL A 119 -7.70 33.00 -35.54
N CYS A 120 -7.95 31.81 -36.12
CA CYS A 120 -7.95 31.53 -37.56
C CYS A 120 -6.78 32.11 -38.38
N GLY A 121 -5.58 31.56 -38.17
CA GLY A 121 -4.45 31.74 -39.07
C GLY A 121 -3.23 30.91 -38.69
N LYS A 122 -2.88 29.90 -39.51
CA LYS A 122 -1.61 29.15 -39.37
C LYS A 122 -0.37 30.06 -39.49
N ASP A 123 -0.54 31.19 -40.17
CA ASP A 123 0.51 32.18 -40.45
C ASP A 123 0.64 33.24 -39.33
N SER A 124 -0.12 33.10 -38.23
CA SER A 124 -0.06 34.06 -37.13
C SER A 124 1.21 33.88 -36.29
N VAL A 125 1.94 34.99 -36.09
CA VAL A 125 3.19 35.05 -35.32
C VAL A 125 3.03 34.47 -33.91
N SER A 126 1.85 34.62 -33.29
CA SER A 126 1.51 34.04 -31.99
C SER A 126 1.58 32.51 -31.97
N VAL A 127 1.05 31.83 -33.00
CA VAL A 127 1.10 30.36 -33.10
C VAL A 127 2.54 29.89 -33.34
N PHE A 128 3.33 30.61 -34.13
CA PHE A 128 4.75 30.34 -34.31
C PHE A 128 5.54 30.48 -32.99
N ILE A 129 5.34 31.57 -32.23
CA ILE A 129 5.97 31.78 -30.92
C ILE A 129 5.63 30.65 -29.94
N ILE A 130 4.37 30.24 -29.86
CA ILE A 130 3.95 29.16 -28.96
C ILE A 130 4.57 27.82 -29.40
N SER A 131 4.63 27.54 -30.69
CA SER A 131 5.29 26.33 -31.23
C SER A 131 6.79 26.30 -30.89
N LEU A 132 7.47 27.45 -30.93
CA LEU A 132 8.87 27.60 -30.55
C LEU A 132 9.07 27.42 -29.03
N LEU A 133 8.16 27.95 -28.20
CA LEU A 133 8.17 27.72 -26.74
C LEU A 133 7.92 26.24 -26.39
N ILE A 134 7.03 25.55 -27.11
CA ILE A 134 6.82 24.11 -26.97
C ILE A 134 8.10 23.37 -27.31
N SER A 135 8.71 23.62 -28.47
CA SER A 135 9.99 23.01 -28.89
C SER A 135 11.09 23.21 -27.83
N LEU A 136 11.29 24.45 -27.37
CA LEU A 136 12.25 24.78 -26.30
C LEU A 136 11.96 24.02 -24.99
N SER A 137 10.69 23.89 -24.60
CA SER A 137 10.29 23.07 -23.44
C SER A 137 10.63 21.59 -23.62
N THR A 138 10.52 21.05 -24.85
CA THR A 138 10.87 19.65 -25.14
C THR A 138 12.37 19.40 -25.07
N VAL A 139 13.20 20.32 -25.59
CA VAL A 139 14.67 20.23 -25.52
C VAL A 139 15.13 20.31 -24.06
N CYS A 140 14.53 21.20 -23.26
CA CYS A 140 14.79 21.30 -21.83
C CYS A 140 14.37 20.02 -21.08
N LEU A 141 13.19 19.46 -21.39
CA LEU A 141 12.71 18.20 -20.83
C LEU A 141 13.65 17.02 -21.16
N LEU A 142 14.09 16.89 -22.41
CA LEU A 142 15.04 15.88 -22.84
C LEU A 142 16.37 15.99 -22.07
N GLY A 143 16.91 17.21 -21.93
CA GLY A 143 18.10 17.46 -21.12
C GLY A 143 17.94 17.02 -19.66
N LEU A 144 16.78 17.27 -19.05
CA LEU A 144 16.47 16.84 -17.68
C LEU A 144 16.26 15.32 -17.55
N VAL A 145 15.69 14.66 -18.56
CA VAL A 145 15.57 13.19 -18.62
C VAL A 145 16.94 12.53 -18.74
N VAL A 146 17.83 13.05 -19.59
CA VAL A 146 19.23 12.60 -19.68
C VAL A 146 19.96 12.83 -18.35
N ALA A 147 19.82 14.01 -17.74
CA ALA A 147 20.44 14.32 -16.45
C ALA A 147 19.94 13.40 -15.32
N PHE A 148 18.65 13.06 -15.30
CA PHE A 148 18.08 12.09 -14.36
C PHE A 148 18.73 10.71 -14.53
N HIS A 149 18.83 10.20 -15.76
CA HIS A 149 19.40 8.89 -16.04
C HIS A 149 20.91 8.83 -15.77
N TYR A 150 21.64 9.90 -16.05
CA TYR A 150 23.04 10.04 -15.65
C TYR A 150 23.21 9.97 -14.11
N LYS A 151 22.35 10.65 -13.35
CA LYS A 151 22.34 10.58 -11.87
C LYS A 151 21.93 9.18 -11.37
N ASP A 152 21.04 8.47 -12.06
CA ASP A 152 20.67 7.08 -11.74
C ASP A 152 21.81 6.08 -12.00
N ILE A 153 22.52 6.23 -13.12
CA ILE A 153 23.71 5.42 -13.45
C ILE A 153 24.83 5.69 -12.44
N ARG A 154 25.09 6.97 -12.08
CA ARG A 154 26.01 7.32 -10.99
C ARG A 154 25.61 6.69 -9.67
N MET A 155 24.32 6.64 -9.34
CA MET A 155 23.84 5.97 -8.12
C MET A 155 24.13 4.47 -8.17
N PHE A 156 23.83 3.81 -9.30
CA PHE A 156 24.12 2.39 -9.49
C PHE A 156 25.61 2.05 -9.37
N MET A 157 26.50 2.90 -9.91
CA MET A 157 27.96 2.74 -9.78
C MET A 157 28.43 2.83 -8.33
N ILE A 158 27.95 3.80 -7.56
CA ILE A 158 28.30 3.93 -6.12
C ILE A 158 27.75 2.75 -5.32
N ASP A 159 26.55 2.28 -5.65
CA ASP A 159 25.90 1.14 -4.99
C ASP A 159 26.64 -0.20 -5.19
N HIS A 160 27.36 -0.38 -6.31
CA HIS A 160 28.11 -1.60 -6.63
C HIS A 160 29.64 -1.42 -6.59
N SER A 161 30.14 -0.22 -6.23
CA SER A 161 31.57 0.15 -6.33
C SER A 161 32.22 -0.15 -7.69
N VAL A 162 31.48 0.10 -8.77
CA VAL A 162 31.97 -0.06 -10.15
C VAL A 162 32.40 1.29 -10.69
N GLU A 163 33.66 1.39 -11.14
CA GLU A 163 34.24 2.62 -11.68
C GLU A 163 33.85 2.85 -13.15
N ASP A 164 33.67 1.78 -13.93
CA ASP A 164 33.31 1.82 -15.34
C ASP A 164 31.80 1.95 -15.57
N TRP A 165 31.37 3.15 -15.98
CA TRP A 165 29.99 3.46 -16.39
C TRP A 165 29.44 2.55 -17.49
N ARG A 166 30.32 1.95 -18.31
CA ARG A 166 29.96 0.97 -19.34
C ARG A 166 29.35 -0.30 -18.75
N ILE A 167 29.87 -0.78 -17.63
CA ILE A 167 29.39 -1.99 -16.95
C ILE A 167 28.00 -1.75 -16.31
N ALA A 168 27.70 -0.51 -15.91
CA ALA A 168 26.39 -0.10 -15.40
C ALA A 168 25.29 0.01 -16.48
N LEU A 169 25.63 -0.09 -17.78
CA LEU A 169 24.73 0.12 -18.91
C LEU A 169 24.29 -1.20 -19.58
N THR A 170 23.41 -1.93 -18.91
CA THR A 170 22.72 -3.09 -19.50
C THR A 170 21.90 -2.69 -20.73
N ALA A 171 21.86 -3.53 -21.78
CA ALA A 171 21.07 -3.27 -22.99
C ALA A 171 19.58 -2.94 -22.71
N ARG A 172 18.96 -3.61 -21.72
CA ARG A 172 17.59 -3.32 -21.25
C ARG A 172 17.44 -1.90 -20.67
N ARG A 173 18.47 -1.40 -19.97
CA ARG A 173 18.52 -0.03 -19.44
C ARG A 173 18.63 0.97 -20.58
N ILE A 174 19.52 0.71 -21.55
CA ILE A 174 19.68 1.54 -22.76
C ILE A 174 18.35 1.63 -23.52
N PHE A 175 17.71 0.50 -23.84
CA PHE A 175 16.42 0.46 -24.54
C PHE A 175 15.33 1.26 -23.81
N SER A 176 15.25 1.15 -22.48
CA SER A 176 14.30 1.91 -21.67
C SER A 176 14.58 3.42 -21.68
N ILE A 177 15.85 3.84 -21.75
CA ILE A 177 16.24 5.25 -21.86
C ILE A 177 15.91 5.76 -23.26
N SER A 178 16.24 5.01 -24.32
CA SER A 178 15.91 5.36 -25.71
C SER A 178 14.41 5.53 -25.93
N LEU A 179 13.59 4.59 -25.42
CA LEU A 179 12.13 4.70 -25.51
C LEU A 179 11.60 5.93 -24.76
N GLU A 180 12.15 6.22 -23.57
CA GLU A 180 11.77 7.41 -22.80
C GLU A 180 12.12 8.72 -23.53
N LEU A 181 13.31 8.78 -24.13
CA LEU A 181 13.74 9.94 -24.92
C LEU A 181 12.89 10.11 -26.19
N VAL A 182 12.50 9.03 -26.88
CA VAL A 182 11.59 9.10 -28.04
C VAL A 182 10.21 9.67 -27.62
N VAL A 183 9.63 9.18 -26.51
CA VAL A 183 8.35 9.70 -25.98
C VAL A 183 8.44 11.18 -25.59
N CYS A 184 9.56 11.63 -25.03
CA CYS A 184 9.79 13.03 -24.69
C CYS A 184 10.19 13.92 -25.88
N ALA A 185 10.69 13.34 -26.98
CA ALA A 185 11.04 14.07 -28.20
C ALA A 185 9.83 14.33 -29.10
N LEU A 186 8.87 13.40 -29.15
CA LEU A 186 7.66 13.53 -29.98
C LEU A 186 6.78 14.71 -29.53
N HIS A 187 6.65 15.71 -30.40
CA HIS A 187 5.79 16.90 -30.28
C HIS A 187 5.47 17.43 -31.69
N PRO A 188 4.44 18.26 -31.89
CA PRO A 188 4.27 19.02 -33.12
C PRO A 188 5.40 20.05 -33.25
N VAL A 189 6.43 19.71 -34.04
CA VAL A 189 7.52 20.60 -34.41
C VAL A 189 6.98 21.62 -35.44
N PRO A 190 7.31 22.93 -35.37
CA PRO A 190 6.94 23.92 -36.39
C PRO A 190 7.70 23.75 -37.73
N LEU A 191 7.85 22.52 -38.21
CA LEU A 191 8.60 22.16 -39.42
C LEU A 191 7.98 22.73 -40.71
N ALA A 192 6.66 22.99 -40.69
CA ALA A 192 5.93 23.65 -41.77
C ALA A 192 6.28 25.15 -41.95
N TRP A 193 6.99 25.76 -41.00
CA TRP A 193 7.44 27.15 -41.06
C TRP A 193 8.91 27.31 -41.48
N LEU A 194 9.59 26.22 -41.85
CA LEU A 194 10.95 26.29 -42.41
C LEU A 194 10.92 26.76 -43.88
N PRO A 195 11.70 27.78 -44.28
CA PRO A 195 11.77 28.22 -45.67
C PRO A 195 12.49 27.17 -46.52
N GLY A 196 11.71 26.24 -47.08
CA GLY A 196 12.19 25.11 -47.88
C GLY A 196 11.22 23.92 -47.96
N SER A 197 10.20 23.86 -47.09
CA SER A 197 9.11 22.87 -47.15
C SER A 197 7.81 23.41 -47.77
N ARG A 198 7.91 24.48 -48.56
CA ARG A 198 6.86 24.88 -49.51
C ARG A 198 6.92 23.88 -50.67
N GLU A 199 5.88 23.07 -50.86
CA GLU A 199 5.70 22.39 -52.14
C GLU A 199 5.52 23.46 -53.22
N GLU A 200 6.54 23.65 -54.05
CA GLU A 200 6.43 24.41 -55.28
C GLU A 200 5.57 23.58 -56.24
N GLY A 201 4.25 23.81 -56.17
CA GLY A 201 3.33 23.39 -57.21
C GLY A 201 3.84 23.92 -58.54
N VAL A 202 4.22 23.01 -59.43
CA VAL A 202 4.82 23.36 -60.72
C VAL A 202 3.73 23.99 -61.59
N ASP A 203 3.73 25.32 -61.66
CA ASP A 203 2.95 26.09 -62.63
C ASP A 203 3.51 25.83 -64.04
N GLY A 204 3.08 24.70 -64.61
CA GLY A 204 3.37 24.34 -66.00
C GLY A 204 2.43 25.06 -66.95
N ASP A 205 2.86 26.20 -67.49
CA ASP A 205 2.13 26.97 -68.49
C ASP A 205 1.81 26.10 -69.73
N GLY A 206 0.55 25.67 -69.84
CA GLY A 206 0.01 24.88 -70.95
C GLY A 206 -1.38 25.36 -71.34
N GLU A 207 -1.58 25.65 -72.62
CA GLU A 207 -2.75 26.43 -73.07
C GLU A 207 -4.10 25.70 -72.95
N GLY A 208 -5.00 26.30 -72.17
CA GLY A 208 -6.38 26.58 -72.59
C GLY A 208 -7.38 25.42 -72.73
N PHE A 209 -8.23 25.24 -71.71
CA PHE A 209 -9.60 24.76 -71.97
C PHE A 209 -10.72 25.40 -71.12
N ARG A 210 -11.45 26.31 -71.78
CA ARG A 210 -12.92 26.46 -71.71
C ARG A 210 -13.60 26.48 -70.32
N ARG A 211 -13.77 27.69 -69.80
CA ARG A 211 -14.77 28.11 -68.80
C ARG A 211 -16.11 27.36 -68.93
N ARG A 212 -16.49 26.56 -67.93
CA ARG A 212 -17.86 26.05 -67.71
C ARG A 212 -18.07 25.78 -66.22
N GLY A 213 -18.66 26.75 -65.51
CA GLY A 213 -19.01 26.58 -64.09
C GLY A 213 -20.30 25.80 -63.89
N TRP A 214 -20.50 25.28 -62.68
CA TRP A 214 -21.78 24.83 -62.14
C TRP A 214 -21.99 25.49 -60.78
N ASN A 215 -23.20 25.98 -60.51
CA ASN A 215 -23.61 26.34 -59.16
C ASN A 215 -23.92 25.03 -58.43
N SER A 216 -23.28 24.77 -57.30
CA SER A 216 -23.57 23.60 -56.46
C SER A 216 -23.36 23.94 -55.01
N THR A 217 -24.41 23.78 -54.22
CA THR A 217 -24.50 24.27 -52.84
C THR A 217 -23.75 23.37 -51.89
N LEU A 218 -22.50 23.70 -51.62
CA LEU A 218 -21.68 23.13 -50.56
C LEU A 218 -21.11 24.28 -49.72
N PRO A 219 -21.10 24.19 -48.37
CA PRO A 219 -20.33 25.12 -47.56
C PRO A 219 -18.84 24.98 -47.90
N PRO A 220 -18.03 26.04 -47.77
CA PRO A 220 -16.58 25.90 -47.88
C PRO A 220 -16.10 25.00 -46.75
N ALA A 221 -15.55 23.82 -47.10
CA ALA A 221 -14.97 22.91 -46.12
C ALA A 221 -13.93 23.67 -45.27
N PRO A 222 -13.97 23.56 -43.93
CA PRO A 222 -13.20 24.44 -43.05
C PRO A 222 -11.70 24.27 -43.28
N ALA A 223 -11.00 25.37 -43.59
CA ALA A 223 -9.57 25.41 -43.94
C ALA A 223 -8.59 25.02 -42.78
N CYS A 224 -9.13 24.46 -41.70
CA CYS A 224 -8.42 24.12 -40.46
C CYS A 224 -8.46 22.61 -40.15
N SER A 225 -8.60 21.74 -41.17
CA SER A 225 -8.34 20.30 -41.00
C SER A 225 -6.86 20.08 -40.64
N LEU A 226 -6.58 19.85 -39.35
CA LEU A 226 -5.25 19.43 -38.88
C LEU A 226 -4.94 18.03 -39.47
N PRO A 227 -3.77 17.82 -40.10
CA PRO A 227 -3.41 16.50 -40.62
C PRO A 227 -3.36 15.48 -39.50
N VAL A 228 -3.75 14.23 -39.81
CA VAL A 228 -3.90 13.14 -38.82
C VAL A 228 -2.62 12.92 -37.98
N TRP A 229 -1.44 13.20 -38.57
CA TRP A 229 -0.15 13.13 -37.88
C TRP A 229 0.02 14.17 -36.77
N GLU A 230 -0.49 15.39 -36.92
CA GLU A 230 -0.47 16.41 -35.86
C GLU A 230 -1.42 16.03 -34.70
N LEU A 231 -2.58 15.45 -35.03
CA LEU A 231 -3.50 14.89 -34.03
C LEU A 231 -2.84 13.75 -33.24
N LEU A 232 -2.12 12.86 -33.93
CA LEU A 232 -1.37 11.77 -33.31
C LEU A 232 -0.23 12.31 -32.43
N LEU A 233 0.56 13.28 -32.91
CA LEU A 233 1.64 13.92 -32.15
C LEU A 233 1.11 14.66 -30.91
N SER A 234 -0.04 15.34 -31.00
CA SER A 234 -0.72 15.94 -29.85
C SER A 234 -1.12 14.88 -28.81
N SER A 235 -1.71 13.75 -29.24
CA SER A 235 -2.05 12.65 -28.33
C SER A 235 -0.81 12.07 -27.61
N VAL A 236 0.35 12.00 -28.29
CA VAL A 236 1.61 11.54 -27.70
C VAL A 236 2.17 12.53 -26.67
N MET A 237 1.87 13.84 -26.75
CA MET A 237 2.28 14.77 -25.70
C MET A 237 1.64 14.46 -24.33
N PHE A 238 0.45 13.87 -24.29
CA PHE A 238 -0.15 13.40 -23.03
C PHE A 238 0.49 12.14 -22.47
N LEU A 239 1.18 11.34 -23.30
CA LEU A 239 1.95 10.19 -22.82
C LEU A 239 3.03 10.61 -21.80
N ARG A 240 3.56 11.83 -21.93
CA ARG A 240 4.51 12.47 -20.99
C ARG A 240 3.99 12.57 -19.55
N LEU A 241 2.69 12.42 -19.33
CA LEU A 241 2.13 12.33 -17.97
C LEU A 241 2.55 11.03 -17.24
N TYR A 242 3.28 10.10 -17.89
CA TYR A 242 4.06 9.06 -17.20
C TYR A 242 5.05 9.64 -16.17
N LEU A 243 5.49 10.90 -16.32
CA LEU A 243 6.31 11.58 -15.31
C LEU A 243 5.55 11.80 -13.99
N VAL A 244 4.21 11.83 -13.97
CA VAL A 244 3.40 12.06 -12.75
C VAL A 244 3.50 10.86 -11.77
N PRO A 245 3.26 9.59 -12.16
CA PRO A 245 3.57 8.45 -11.31
C PRO A 245 5.03 8.40 -10.84
N ARG A 246 5.99 8.75 -11.70
CA ARG A 246 7.43 8.73 -11.42
C ARG A 246 7.84 9.76 -10.37
N SER A 247 7.35 10.99 -10.49
CA SER A 247 7.63 12.07 -9.53
C SER A 247 6.96 11.81 -8.18
N LEU A 248 5.70 11.36 -8.18
CA LEU A 248 4.98 10.93 -6.97
C LEU A 248 5.71 9.79 -6.25
N LEU A 249 6.16 8.78 -7.01
CA LEU A 249 6.91 7.63 -6.48
C LEU A 249 8.25 8.02 -5.84
N LEU A 250 8.95 8.99 -6.43
CA LEU A 250 10.26 9.46 -5.97
C LEU A 250 10.16 10.51 -4.85
N TYR A 251 9.08 11.29 -4.80
CA TYR A 251 8.79 12.24 -3.72
C TYR A 251 8.27 11.55 -2.47
N SER A 252 7.65 10.37 -2.60
CA SER A 252 7.23 9.55 -1.47
C SER A 252 8.42 9.11 -0.62
N LYS A 253 8.40 9.51 0.66
CA LYS A 253 9.44 9.19 1.67
C LYS A 253 9.73 7.68 1.77
N ILE A 254 8.76 6.83 1.42
CA ILE A 254 8.85 5.36 1.56
C ILE A 254 9.92 4.72 0.67
N HIS A 255 10.27 5.31 -0.48
CA HIS A 255 11.36 4.84 -1.34
C HIS A 255 12.74 5.45 -0.98
N GLN A 256 12.79 6.36 -0.02
CA GLN A 256 14.00 7.11 0.33
C GLN A 256 14.75 6.52 1.53
N SER A 257 14.06 5.97 2.53
CA SER A 257 14.70 5.36 3.71
C SER A 257 15.52 4.12 3.32
N ALA A 258 16.78 4.06 3.77
CA ALA A 258 17.66 2.92 3.52
C ALA A 258 17.07 1.59 4.03
N SER A 259 16.33 1.62 5.13
CA SER A 259 15.64 0.46 5.72
C SER A 259 14.66 -0.21 4.75
N TYR A 260 13.83 0.56 4.03
CA TYR A 260 12.90 -0.01 3.05
C TYR A 260 13.62 -0.62 1.84
N ARG A 261 14.79 -0.07 1.46
CA ARG A 261 15.61 -0.63 0.37
C ARG A 261 16.27 -1.95 0.79
N SER A 262 16.82 -2.00 2.01
CA SER A 262 17.42 -3.22 2.59
C SER A 262 16.39 -4.35 2.73
N ILE A 263 15.21 -4.06 3.29
CA ILE A 263 14.11 -5.03 3.40
C ILE A 263 13.59 -5.43 2.00
N GLY A 264 13.60 -4.51 1.04
CA GLY A 264 13.24 -4.79 -0.35
C GLY A 264 14.19 -5.75 -1.06
N SER A 265 15.51 -5.54 -0.93
CA SER A 265 16.52 -6.41 -1.52
C SER A 265 16.57 -7.79 -0.86
N LEU A 266 16.43 -7.86 0.47
CA LEU A 266 16.33 -9.13 1.22
C LEU A 266 15.14 -9.99 0.80
N ASN A 267 14.07 -9.38 0.28
CA ASN A 267 12.85 -10.09 -0.13
C ASN A 267 12.74 -10.27 -1.66
N ASN A 268 13.66 -9.70 -2.45
CA ASN A 268 13.71 -9.80 -3.92
C ASN A 268 12.41 -9.37 -4.67
N ILE A 269 11.54 -8.56 -4.05
CA ILE A 269 10.27 -8.12 -4.64
C ILE A 269 10.40 -6.70 -5.21
N ASN A 270 10.05 -6.54 -6.49
CA ASN A 270 10.07 -5.27 -7.19
C ASN A 270 8.83 -4.40 -6.85
N PHE A 271 8.84 -3.81 -5.65
CA PHE A 271 7.66 -3.23 -4.96
C PHE A 271 7.01 -2.00 -5.60
N HIS A 272 7.67 -1.32 -6.56
CA HIS A 272 7.44 0.08 -6.91
C HIS A 272 5.98 0.54 -7.09
N PHE A 273 5.17 -0.18 -7.86
CA PHE A 273 3.76 0.18 -8.09
C PHE A 273 2.82 -0.31 -6.98
N LYS A 274 3.01 -1.56 -6.53
CA LYS A 274 2.13 -2.25 -5.56
C LYS A 274 2.20 -1.61 -4.16
N LEU A 275 3.35 -1.07 -3.77
CA LEU A 275 3.53 -0.36 -2.50
C LEU A 275 2.81 1.00 -2.49
N LEU A 276 2.89 1.75 -3.59
CA LEU A 276 2.27 3.07 -3.72
C LEU A 276 0.74 2.98 -3.62
N MET A 277 0.13 2.03 -4.35
CA MET A 277 -1.32 1.75 -4.24
C MET A 277 -1.75 1.31 -2.84
N ASN A 278 -0.91 0.57 -2.10
CA ASN A 278 -1.28 0.08 -0.76
C ASN A 278 -1.18 1.16 0.33
N THR A 279 -0.28 2.15 0.16
CA THR A 279 -0.04 3.20 1.17
C THR A 279 -1.18 4.23 1.19
N GLN A 280 -1.61 4.73 0.03
CA GLN A 280 -2.71 5.69 -0.10
C GLN A 280 -3.62 5.34 -1.31
N PRO A 281 -4.42 4.25 -1.21
CA PRO A 281 -5.22 3.76 -2.34
C PRO A 281 -6.25 4.78 -2.84
N GLY A 282 -6.89 5.55 -1.94
CA GLY A 282 -7.90 6.54 -2.33
C GLY A 282 -7.34 7.70 -3.15
N LEU A 283 -6.24 8.31 -2.69
CA LEU A 283 -5.61 9.45 -3.37
C LEU A 283 -4.97 9.03 -4.71
N THR A 284 -4.31 7.87 -4.74
CA THR A 284 -3.69 7.35 -5.97
C THR A 284 -4.73 6.96 -7.03
N LEU A 285 -5.85 6.34 -6.62
CA LEU A 285 -6.97 6.05 -7.52
C LEU A 285 -7.67 7.32 -8.01
N LEU A 286 -7.92 8.30 -7.13
CA LEU A 286 -8.52 9.58 -7.51
C LEU A 286 -7.67 10.33 -8.54
N ALA A 287 -6.36 10.44 -8.30
CA ALA A 287 -5.44 11.08 -9.24
C ALA A 287 -5.41 10.35 -10.60
N PHE A 288 -5.49 9.02 -10.61
CA PHE A 288 -5.56 8.22 -11.83
C PHE A 288 -6.88 8.44 -12.60
N ILE A 289 -8.02 8.51 -11.91
CA ILE A 289 -9.33 8.79 -12.53
C ILE A 289 -9.35 10.18 -13.17
N VAL A 290 -8.91 11.21 -12.44
CA VAL A 290 -8.84 12.59 -12.98
C VAL A 290 -7.91 12.68 -14.19
N PHE A 291 -6.75 11.99 -14.13
CA PHE A 291 -5.83 11.89 -15.26
C PHE A 291 -6.47 11.21 -16.49
N LEU A 292 -7.20 10.11 -16.32
CA LEU A 292 -7.92 9.44 -17.40
C LEU A 292 -9.03 10.32 -17.99
N TRP A 293 -9.76 11.09 -17.16
CA TRP A 293 -10.81 12.00 -17.65
C TRP A 293 -10.23 13.14 -18.50
N LEU A 294 -9.17 13.80 -18.02
CA LEU A 294 -8.53 14.89 -18.75
C LEU A 294 -7.92 14.42 -20.08
N THR A 295 -7.27 13.26 -20.10
CA THR A 295 -6.69 12.69 -21.33
C THR A 295 -7.74 12.20 -22.31
N ALA A 296 -8.76 11.45 -21.86
CA ALA A 296 -9.82 10.97 -22.73
C ALA A 296 -10.68 12.12 -23.28
N SER A 297 -10.99 13.14 -22.46
CA SER A 297 -11.71 14.32 -22.92
C SER A 297 -10.93 15.03 -24.01
N TRP A 298 -9.65 15.34 -23.79
CA TRP A 298 -8.83 16.04 -24.78
C TRP A 298 -8.74 15.30 -26.13
N ILE A 299 -8.46 13.99 -26.11
CA ILE A 299 -8.36 13.19 -27.34
C ILE A 299 -9.72 13.12 -28.05
N LEU A 300 -10.83 13.08 -27.30
CA LEU A 300 -12.18 13.14 -27.85
C LEU A 300 -12.49 14.52 -28.47
N THR A 301 -12.08 15.63 -27.82
CA THR A 301 -12.20 16.99 -28.37
C THR A 301 -11.46 17.11 -29.69
N LEU A 302 -10.20 16.64 -29.76
CA LEU A 302 -9.40 16.65 -30.98
C LEU A 302 -10.05 15.89 -32.13
N CYS A 303 -10.61 14.71 -31.86
CA CYS A 303 -11.19 13.86 -32.89
C CYS A 303 -12.56 14.34 -33.37
N GLU A 304 -13.47 14.76 -32.48
CA GLU A 304 -14.79 15.24 -32.91
C GLU A 304 -14.74 16.65 -33.56
N ARG A 305 -13.74 17.49 -33.23
CA ARG A 305 -13.49 18.78 -33.95
C ARG A 305 -13.17 18.62 -35.45
N GLN A 306 -12.88 17.41 -35.94
CA GLN A 306 -12.72 17.13 -37.37
C GLN A 306 -14.05 16.82 -38.09
N SER A 307 -15.18 16.75 -37.37
CA SER A 307 -16.50 16.45 -37.91
C SER A 307 -17.39 17.71 -37.91
N GLU A 308 -18.22 17.88 -38.94
CA GLU A 308 -19.25 18.93 -38.97
C GLU A 308 -20.45 18.55 -38.07
N GLY A 309 -20.22 18.52 -36.75
CA GLY A 309 -21.22 18.21 -35.75
C GLY A 309 -20.96 18.97 -34.44
N ALA A 310 -22.02 19.33 -33.72
CA ALA A 310 -21.94 20.26 -32.59
C ALA A 310 -21.10 19.80 -31.37
N VAL A 311 -20.63 18.55 -31.32
CA VAL A 311 -19.88 17.96 -30.20
C VAL A 311 -18.38 18.37 -30.25
N GLY A 312 -18.12 19.67 -30.41
CA GLY A 312 -16.76 20.22 -30.62
C GLY A 312 -16.19 21.02 -29.44
N SER A 313 -17.01 21.31 -28.41
CA SER A 313 -16.54 22.00 -27.20
C SER A 313 -15.80 21.05 -26.27
N MET A 314 -14.84 21.58 -25.51
CA MET A 314 -14.19 20.83 -24.43
C MET A 314 -15.18 20.47 -23.32
N GLU A 315 -16.18 21.31 -23.07
CA GLU A 315 -17.21 21.09 -22.04
C GLU A 315 -18.07 19.86 -22.36
N ASP A 316 -18.54 19.77 -23.61
CA ASP A 316 -19.29 18.64 -24.16
C ASP A 316 -18.53 17.31 -24.00
N THR A 317 -17.23 17.32 -24.32
CA THR A 317 -16.41 16.11 -24.23
C THR A 317 -16.04 15.72 -22.81
N VAL A 318 -15.89 16.68 -21.87
CA VAL A 318 -15.73 16.38 -20.44
C VAL A 318 -16.99 15.69 -19.90
N TRP A 319 -18.17 16.22 -20.24
CA TRP A 319 -19.47 15.64 -19.86
C TRP A 319 -19.64 14.22 -20.41
N LEU A 320 -19.44 14.04 -21.72
CA LEU A 320 -19.54 12.75 -22.41
C LEU A 320 -18.54 11.71 -21.87
N VAL A 321 -17.29 12.11 -21.58
CA VAL A 321 -16.29 11.20 -20.99
C VAL A 321 -16.66 10.80 -19.55
N ALA A 322 -17.12 11.72 -18.72
CA ALA A 322 -17.55 11.38 -17.35
C ALA A 322 -18.72 10.38 -17.36
N ILE A 323 -19.75 10.63 -18.19
CA ILE A 323 -20.92 9.75 -18.35
C ILE A 323 -20.53 8.36 -18.90
N THR A 324 -19.61 8.32 -19.87
CA THR A 324 -19.10 7.07 -20.45
C THR A 324 -18.27 6.28 -19.43
N PHE A 325 -17.43 6.95 -18.65
CA PHE A 325 -16.59 6.35 -17.62
C PHE A 325 -17.40 5.80 -16.44
N LEU A 326 -18.47 6.49 -16.03
CA LEU A 326 -19.43 6.00 -15.04
C LEU A 326 -20.40 4.95 -15.62
N THR A 327 -20.32 4.62 -16.92
CA THR A 327 -21.21 3.69 -17.63
C THR A 327 -22.70 4.05 -17.55
N ILE A 328 -23.01 5.35 -17.48
CA ILE A 328 -24.39 5.87 -17.41
C ILE A 328 -25.02 5.95 -18.80
N GLY A 329 -24.31 6.53 -19.77
CA GLY A 329 -24.70 6.56 -21.19
C GLY A 329 -26.07 7.18 -21.50
N TYR A 330 -26.33 8.44 -21.11
CA TYR A 330 -27.60 9.11 -21.40
C TYR A 330 -27.95 9.20 -22.90
N GLY A 331 -26.94 9.31 -23.78
CA GLY A 331 -27.12 9.32 -25.24
C GLY A 331 -27.52 10.69 -25.82
N ASP A 332 -27.54 11.72 -24.99
CA ASP A 332 -27.66 13.14 -25.34
C ASP A 332 -26.53 13.59 -26.28
N LEU A 333 -25.28 13.26 -25.93
CA LEU A 333 -24.12 13.43 -26.79
C LEU A 333 -23.58 12.06 -27.23
N THR A 334 -23.16 11.95 -28.49
CA THR A 334 -22.62 10.70 -29.06
C THR A 334 -21.54 11.01 -30.10
N PRO A 335 -20.35 10.38 -30.02
CA PRO A 335 -19.26 10.62 -30.98
C PRO A 335 -19.65 10.12 -32.36
N LYS A 336 -19.41 10.93 -33.38
CA LYS A 336 -19.66 10.59 -34.78
C LYS A 336 -18.45 9.97 -35.43
N THR A 337 -17.23 10.39 -35.06
CA THR A 337 -15.99 9.90 -35.67
C THR A 337 -15.62 8.48 -35.20
N THR A 338 -14.90 7.74 -36.05
CA THR A 338 -14.36 6.42 -35.70
C THR A 338 -13.30 6.50 -34.60
N CYS A 339 -12.54 7.58 -34.54
CA CYS A 339 -11.64 7.86 -33.42
C CYS A 339 -12.43 8.04 -32.12
N GLY A 340 -13.39 8.96 -32.06
CA GLY A 340 -14.17 9.26 -30.85
C GLY A 340 -14.91 8.04 -30.31
N LYS A 341 -15.48 7.21 -31.20
CA LYS A 341 -16.08 5.91 -30.83
C LYS A 341 -15.08 4.97 -30.17
N THR A 342 -13.85 4.91 -30.68
CA THR A 342 -12.76 4.09 -30.12
C THR A 342 -12.31 4.62 -28.75
N VAL A 343 -12.18 5.94 -28.60
CA VAL A 343 -11.86 6.59 -27.31
C VAL A 343 -12.93 6.33 -26.26
N CYS A 344 -14.22 6.48 -26.60
CA CYS A 344 -15.32 6.19 -25.69
C CYS A 344 -15.37 4.70 -25.28
N LEU A 345 -15.12 3.77 -26.20
CA LEU A 345 -15.05 2.34 -25.88
C LEU A 345 -13.92 2.02 -24.90
N LEU A 346 -12.71 2.56 -25.12
CA LEU A 346 -11.58 2.41 -24.20
C LEU A 346 -11.86 3.07 -22.83
N THR A 347 -12.51 4.24 -22.83
CA THR A 347 -12.94 4.96 -21.61
C THR A 347 -13.90 4.12 -20.77
N GLY A 348 -14.88 3.47 -21.41
CA GLY A 348 -15.83 2.57 -20.72
C GLY A 348 -15.14 1.37 -20.08
N VAL A 349 -14.23 0.70 -20.82
CA VAL A 349 -13.46 -0.45 -20.28
C VAL A 349 -12.58 -0.03 -19.10
N MET A 350 -11.92 1.13 -19.18
CA MET A 350 -11.15 1.69 -18.06
C MET A 350 -12.02 2.09 -16.87
N GLY A 351 -13.23 2.61 -17.11
CA GLY A 351 -14.23 2.92 -16.08
C GLY A 351 -14.67 1.68 -15.29
N VAL A 352 -14.96 0.56 -15.96
CA VAL A 352 -15.26 -0.72 -15.31
C VAL A 352 -14.08 -1.24 -14.49
N GLY A 353 -12.85 -1.10 -14.98
CA GLY A 353 -11.64 -1.45 -14.22
C GLY A 353 -11.46 -0.58 -12.96
N CYS A 354 -11.65 0.74 -13.07
CA CYS A 354 -11.51 1.69 -11.97
C CYS A 354 -12.61 1.52 -10.91
N THR A 355 -13.85 1.26 -11.30
CA THR A 355 -14.96 1.00 -10.37
C THR A 355 -14.78 -0.32 -9.62
N ALA A 356 -14.31 -1.38 -10.29
CA ALA A 356 -13.95 -2.63 -9.62
C ALA A 356 -12.81 -2.44 -8.59
N MET A 357 -11.78 -1.65 -8.93
CA MET A 357 -10.72 -1.29 -7.97
C MET A 357 -11.26 -0.44 -6.81
N LEU A 358 -12.14 0.53 -7.07
CA LEU A 358 -12.78 1.35 -6.03
C LEU A 358 -13.56 0.49 -5.03
N VAL A 359 -14.36 -0.47 -5.51
CA VAL A 359 -15.10 -1.41 -4.65
C VAL A 359 -14.15 -2.24 -3.79
N ALA A 360 -13.03 -2.73 -4.35
CA ALA A 360 -12.03 -3.46 -3.57
C ALA A 360 -11.36 -2.58 -2.49
N VAL A 361 -11.02 -1.32 -2.80
CA VAL A 361 -10.47 -0.36 -1.84
C VAL A 361 -11.47 -0.04 -0.73
N VAL A 362 -12.72 0.26 -1.08
CA VAL A 362 -13.78 0.56 -0.12
C VAL A 362 -14.07 -0.66 0.76
N SER A 363 -14.18 -1.86 0.20
CA SER A 363 -14.36 -3.09 0.97
C SER A 363 -13.22 -3.34 1.96
N ASN A 364 -11.97 -3.06 1.59
CA ASN A 364 -10.81 -3.19 2.48
C ASN A 364 -10.74 -2.08 3.55
N LYS A 365 -11.31 -0.89 3.31
CA LYS A 365 -11.39 0.19 4.32
C LYS A 365 -12.60 0.08 5.24
N LEU A 366 -13.68 -0.58 4.82
CA LEU A 366 -14.84 -0.92 5.66
C LEU A 366 -14.65 -2.24 6.43
N ALA A 367 -13.57 -3.00 6.17
CA ALA A 367 -13.25 -4.22 6.88
C ALA A 367 -12.73 -3.90 8.30
N LEU A 368 -13.58 -4.11 9.31
CA LEU A 368 -13.24 -3.91 10.73
C LEU A 368 -11.87 -4.52 11.10
N ASN A 369 -11.02 -3.68 11.69
CA ASN A 369 -9.70 -4.05 12.20
C ASN A 369 -9.82 -5.15 13.27
N LYS A 370 -8.75 -5.92 13.48
CA LYS A 370 -8.69 -7.06 14.43
C LYS A 370 -9.12 -6.64 15.85
N ALA A 371 -8.75 -5.44 16.29
CA ALA A 371 -9.15 -4.86 17.57
C ALA A 371 -10.65 -4.48 17.61
N GLU A 372 -11.12 -3.66 16.66
CA GLU A 372 -12.53 -3.26 16.53
C GLU A 372 -13.47 -4.47 16.47
N LYS A 373 -13.06 -5.50 15.73
CA LYS A 373 -13.78 -6.77 15.59
C LYS A 373 -13.84 -7.55 16.90
N HIS A 374 -12.80 -7.48 17.73
CA HIS A 374 -12.80 -8.06 19.08
C HIS A 374 -13.75 -7.29 20.02
N VAL A 375 -13.69 -5.96 20.01
CA VAL A 375 -14.61 -5.08 20.77
C VAL A 375 -16.07 -5.30 20.34
N HIS A 376 -16.33 -5.39 19.03
CA HIS A 376 -17.65 -5.69 18.48
C HIS A 376 -18.13 -7.09 18.89
N GLN A 377 -17.26 -8.11 18.88
CA GLN A 377 -17.60 -9.46 19.34
C GLN A 377 -17.97 -9.46 20.84
N PHE A 378 -17.15 -8.83 21.70
CA PHE A 378 -17.41 -8.70 23.13
C PHE A 378 -18.72 -7.95 23.42
N MET A 379 -18.98 -6.84 22.71
CA MET A 379 -20.25 -6.11 22.78
C MET A 379 -21.43 -6.99 22.35
N MET A 380 -21.27 -7.80 21.30
CA MET A 380 -22.30 -8.73 20.86
C MET A 380 -22.59 -9.80 21.90
N ASP A 381 -21.58 -10.47 22.45
CA ASP A 381 -21.76 -11.55 23.42
C ASP A 381 -22.36 -11.03 24.74
N THR A 382 -22.00 -9.81 25.15
CA THR A 382 -22.66 -9.08 26.24
C THR A 382 -24.16 -8.84 25.93
N LYS A 383 -24.48 -8.41 24.70
CA LYS A 383 -25.87 -8.20 24.25
C LYS A 383 -26.67 -9.51 24.17
N TYR A 384 -26.09 -10.63 23.74
CA TYR A 384 -26.78 -11.95 23.76
C TYR A 384 -26.97 -12.48 25.17
N THR A 385 -25.97 -12.37 26.03
CA THR A 385 -26.05 -12.81 27.43
C THR A 385 -27.18 -12.08 28.17
N LYS A 386 -27.32 -10.76 28.00
CA LYS A 386 -28.47 -9.98 28.52
C LYS A 386 -29.80 -10.48 27.93
N LYS A 387 -29.90 -10.68 26.61
CA LYS A 387 -31.13 -11.20 25.96
C LYS A 387 -31.54 -12.58 26.47
N ILE A 388 -30.58 -13.47 26.73
CA ILE A 388 -30.85 -14.83 27.22
C ILE A 388 -31.28 -14.82 28.69
N ARG A 389 -30.64 -14.01 29.55
CA ARG A 389 -31.09 -13.81 30.94
C ARG A 389 -32.54 -13.29 31.00
N ASN A 390 -32.86 -12.27 30.20
CA ASN A 390 -34.22 -11.71 30.13
C ASN A 390 -35.24 -12.73 29.56
N ALA A 391 -34.88 -13.50 28.54
CA ALA A 391 -35.75 -14.54 27.99
C ALA A 391 -35.98 -15.69 28.99
N ALA A 392 -34.96 -16.09 29.75
CA ALA A 392 -35.11 -17.08 30.82
C ALA A 392 -36.02 -16.58 31.95
N ALA A 393 -35.86 -15.32 32.37
CA ALA A 393 -36.75 -14.70 33.36
C ALA A 393 -38.23 -14.68 32.90
N ASN A 394 -38.47 -14.40 31.62
CA ASN A 394 -39.82 -14.48 31.04
C ASN A 394 -40.36 -15.92 31.01
N VAL A 395 -39.54 -16.93 30.69
CA VAL A 395 -39.97 -18.34 30.76
C VAL A 395 -40.35 -18.73 32.19
N LEU A 396 -39.54 -18.35 33.19
CA LEU A 396 -39.82 -18.61 34.60
C LEU A 396 -41.12 -17.90 35.07
N ARG A 397 -41.31 -16.63 34.66
CA ARG A 397 -42.53 -15.85 34.93
C ARG A 397 -43.78 -16.53 34.37
N GLU A 398 -43.81 -16.86 33.08
CA GLU A 398 -44.99 -17.48 32.47
C GLU A 398 -45.23 -18.91 32.98
N CYS A 399 -44.17 -19.64 33.36
CA CYS A 399 -44.29 -20.95 34.01
C CYS A 399 -44.93 -20.85 35.39
N TRP A 400 -44.51 -19.88 36.21
CA TRP A 400 -45.11 -19.62 37.53
C TRP A 400 -46.56 -19.13 37.41
N LEU A 401 -46.87 -18.26 36.45
CA LEU A 401 -48.23 -17.82 36.18
C LEU A 401 -49.13 -19.00 35.75
N LEU A 402 -48.65 -19.89 34.88
CA LEU A 402 -49.37 -21.10 34.50
C LEU A 402 -49.61 -22.02 35.71
N HIS A 403 -48.60 -22.28 36.55
CA HIS A 403 -48.75 -23.08 37.77
C HIS A 403 -49.77 -22.44 38.74
N ARG A 404 -49.71 -21.13 38.95
CA ARG A 404 -50.66 -20.40 39.81
C ARG A 404 -52.08 -20.44 39.25
N SER A 405 -52.27 -20.23 37.94
CA SER A 405 -53.58 -20.31 37.29
C SER A 405 -54.17 -21.72 37.33
N SER A 406 -53.33 -22.76 37.29
CA SER A 406 -53.71 -24.17 37.42
C SER A 406 -54.08 -24.61 38.84
N ARG A 407 -53.75 -23.83 39.89
CA ARG A 407 -54.15 -24.12 41.28
C ARG A 407 -55.42 -23.40 41.72
N GLY A 408 -55.89 -22.41 40.95
CA GLY A 408 -57.23 -21.84 41.09
C GLY A 408 -58.24 -22.56 40.21
N LYS A 409 -59.51 -22.65 40.64
CA LYS A 409 -60.62 -23.18 39.83
C LYS A 409 -61.01 -22.19 38.70
N ARG A 410 -60.13 -21.96 37.72
CA ARG A 410 -60.34 -21.04 36.58
C ARG A 410 -60.80 -21.78 35.32
N HIS A 411 -61.49 -21.06 34.42
CA HIS A 411 -61.99 -21.63 33.16
C HIS A 411 -60.83 -22.08 32.24
N GLY A 412 -60.98 -23.23 31.58
CA GLY A 412 -59.97 -23.80 30.69
C GLY A 412 -59.53 -22.91 29.52
N ASN A 413 -60.34 -21.92 29.13
CA ASN A 413 -59.96 -20.91 28.13
C ASN A 413 -58.87 -19.95 28.61
N GLU A 414 -58.75 -19.71 29.92
CA GLU A 414 -57.64 -18.93 30.50
C GLU A 414 -56.36 -19.76 30.56
N HIS A 415 -56.45 -21.00 31.02
CA HIS A 415 -55.32 -21.95 31.02
C HIS A 415 -54.74 -22.15 29.62
N ARG A 416 -55.60 -22.31 28.59
CA ARG A 416 -55.22 -22.35 27.17
C ARG A 416 -54.62 -21.04 26.64
N ARG A 417 -54.76 -19.90 27.33
CA ARG A 417 -54.08 -18.63 26.98
C ARG A 417 -52.69 -18.57 27.62
N ASP A 418 -52.58 -18.91 28.90
CA ASP A 418 -51.30 -18.90 29.63
C ASP A 418 -50.31 -19.95 29.09
N GLN A 419 -50.78 -21.17 28.77
CA GLN A 419 -49.97 -22.19 28.10
C GLN A 419 -49.39 -21.68 26.76
N ARG A 420 -50.18 -20.90 25.99
CA ARG A 420 -49.72 -20.28 24.73
C ARG A 420 -48.73 -19.13 24.96
N ARG A 421 -48.76 -18.44 26.10
CA ARG A 421 -47.73 -17.46 26.49
C ARG A 421 -46.42 -18.15 26.86
N LEU A 422 -46.48 -19.20 27.68
CA LEU A 422 -45.31 -20.00 28.06
C LEU A 422 -44.61 -20.61 26.82
N LEU A 423 -45.36 -21.23 25.89
CA LEU A 423 -44.79 -21.78 24.66
C LEU A 423 -44.11 -20.71 23.79
N LYS A 424 -44.68 -19.50 23.70
CA LYS A 424 -44.04 -18.35 23.04
C LYS A 424 -42.74 -17.94 23.74
N ALA A 425 -42.73 -17.86 25.07
CA ALA A 425 -41.54 -17.53 25.85
C ALA A 425 -40.42 -18.57 25.67
N ILE A 426 -40.76 -19.87 25.71
CA ILE A 426 -39.82 -20.98 25.48
C ILE A 426 -39.21 -20.91 24.08
N GLN A 427 -40.02 -20.67 23.04
CA GLN A 427 -39.52 -20.52 21.67
C GLN A 427 -38.62 -19.29 21.50
N VAL A 428 -38.92 -18.16 22.16
CA VAL A 428 -38.04 -16.98 22.19
C VAL A 428 -36.70 -17.29 22.89
N PHE A 429 -36.72 -17.96 24.04
CA PHE A 429 -35.52 -18.39 24.74
C PHE A 429 -34.68 -19.38 23.91
N ARG A 430 -35.31 -20.40 23.30
CA ARG A 430 -34.65 -21.36 22.42
C ARG A 430 -33.99 -20.67 21.23
N ASN A 431 -34.69 -19.75 20.58
CA ASN A 431 -34.15 -18.96 19.46
C ASN A 431 -33.01 -18.03 19.89
N ALA A 432 -33.04 -17.47 21.09
CA ALA A 432 -31.94 -16.68 21.64
C ALA A 432 -30.69 -17.55 21.92
N ARG A 433 -30.87 -18.70 22.58
CA ARG A 433 -29.79 -19.64 22.91
C ARG A 433 -29.13 -20.26 21.66
N LEU A 434 -29.94 -20.58 20.63
CA LEU A 434 -29.44 -21.05 19.33
C LEU A 434 -28.64 -19.95 18.59
N LYS A 435 -29.09 -18.69 18.66
CA LYS A 435 -28.35 -17.55 18.07
C LYS A 435 -27.03 -17.25 18.79
N GLN A 436 -26.94 -17.48 20.10
CA GLN A 436 -25.67 -17.41 20.83
C GLN A 436 -24.72 -18.53 20.38
N ARG A 437 -25.13 -19.80 20.47
CA ARG A 437 -24.30 -20.95 20.07
C ARG A 437 -23.70 -20.77 18.69
N LYS A 438 -24.53 -20.47 17.68
CA LYS A 438 -24.05 -20.21 16.32
C LYS A 438 -22.96 -19.14 16.23
N LYS A 439 -22.96 -18.10 17.08
CA LYS A 439 -21.88 -17.10 17.11
C LYS A 439 -20.62 -17.59 17.85
N THR A 440 -20.78 -18.27 18.98
CA THR A 440 -19.66 -18.93 19.67
C THR A 440 -18.94 -19.90 18.73
N ASP A 441 -19.68 -20.78 18.05
CA ASP A 441 -19.13 -21.76 17.10
C ASP A 441 -18.32 -21.09 15.95
N HIS A 442 -18.73 -19.90 15.50
CA HIS A 442 -18.01 -19.14 14.46
C HIS A 442 -16.79 -18.36 14.99
N GLY A 443 -16.83 -17.90 16.25
CA GLY A 443 -15.70 -17.28 16.92
C GLY A 443 -14.59 -18.30 17.19
N ASN A 444 -14.95 -19.38 17.86
CA ASN A 444 -14.07 -20.51 18.19
C ASN A 444 -13.33 -21.03 16.95
N LYS A 445 -14.03 -21.32 15.84
CA LYS A 445 -13.42 -21.79 14.58
C LYS A 445 -12.27 -20.91 14.04
N LYS A 446 -12.22 -19.62 14.34
CA LYS A 446 -11.17 -18.69 13.85
C LYS A 446 -10.16 -18.27 14.92
N VAL A 447 -10.52 -18.36 16.19
CA VAL A 447 -9.64 -17.97 17.32
C VAL A 447 -8.93 -19.18 17.90
N ASP A 448 -9.60 -20.33 18.00
CA ASP A 448 -9.04 -21.51 18.64
C ASP A 448 -7.96 -22.15 17.79
N LEU A 449 -8.12 -22.36 16.47
CA LEU A 449 -7.08 -23.06 15.67
C LEU A 449 -5.67 -22.51 15.89
N LEU A 450 -5.50 -21.18 15.84
CA LEU A 450 -4.20 -20.53 16.09
C LEU A 450 -3.80 -20.57 17.57
N LYS A 451 -4.71 -20.23 18.50
CA LYS A 451 -4.41 -20.24 19.95
C LYS A 451 -4.26 -21.66 20.53
N HIS A 452 -4.72 -22.68 19.83
CA HIS A 452 -4.69 -24.09 20.21
C HIS A 452 -3.40 -24.72 19.70
N LEU A 453 -3.01 -24.47 18.44
CA LEU A 453 -1.65 -24.77 17.97
C LEU A 453 -0.61 -24.09 18.85
N GLN A 454 -0.75 -22.79 19.11
CA GLN A 454 0.23 -22.05 19.91
C GLN A 454 0.29 -22.52 21.37
N ARG A 455 -0.83 -22.92 21.98
CA ARG A 455 -0.83 -23.57 23.31
C ARG A 455 -0.18 -24.94 23.26
N ILE A 456 -0.61 -25.82 22.34
CA ILE A 456 -0.01 -27.16 22.17
C ILE A 456 1.50 -27.07 21.96
N THR A 457 2.01 -26.15 21.13
CA THR A 457 3.46 -25.99 20.95
C THR A 457 4.16 -25.54 22.24
N CYS A 458 3.57 -24.62 23.01
CA CYS A 458 4.13 -24.22 24.31
C CYS A 458 4.07 -25.34 25.35
N ASP A 459 2.94 -26.04 25.46
CA ASP A 459 2.71 -27.14 26.40
C ASP A 459 3.62 -28.33 26.09
N LEU A 460 3.77 -28.68 24.81
CA LEU A 460 4.74 -29.68 24.34
C LEU A 460 6.18 -29.26 24.63
N ASN A 461 6.56 -28.01 24.37
CA ASN A 461 7.92 -27.53 24.63
C ASN A 461 8.26 -27.54 26.13
N ALA A 462 7.31 -27.18 26.99
CA ALA A 462 7.43 -27.30 28.44
C ALA A 462 7.57 -28.77 28.86
N ASN A 463 6.76 -29.67 28.31
CA ASN A 463 6.82 -31.10 28.62
C ASN A 463 8.15 -31.73 28.16
N TRP A 464 8.63 -31.41 26.95
CA TRP A 464 9.95 -31.80 26.45
C TRP A 464 11.09 -31.28 27.34
N SER A 465 11.04 -30.01 27.78
CA SER A 465 12.04 -29.45 28.68
C SER A 465 12.07 -30.17 30.05
N ASN A 466 10.91 -30.58 30.56
CA ASN A 466 10.83 -31.36 31.79
C ASN A 466 11.36 -32.78 31.61
N SER A 467 10.98 -33.49 30.54
CA SER A 467 11.51 -34.82 30.22
C SER A 467 13.02 -34.81 29.97
N TYR A 468 13.56 -33.76 29.36
CA TYR A 468 15.00 -33.58 29.18
C TYR A 468 15.73 -33.47 30.52
N LYS A 469 15.25 -32.61 31.44
CA LYS A 469 15.83 -32.45 32.78
C LYS A 469 15.75 -33.74 33.60
N GLU A 470 14.67 -34.51 33.47
CA GLU A 470 14.55 -35.80 34.14
C GLU A 470 15.54 -36.83 33.57
N LEU A 471 15.74 -36.84 32.25
CA LEU A 471 16.74 -37.69 31.59
C LEU A 471 18.17 -37.31 32.02
N GLU A 472 18.48 -36.02 32.08
CA GLU A 472 19.75 -35.46 32.56
C GLU A 472 20.02 -35.85 34.02
N GLN A 473 19.04 -35.75 34.91
CA GLN A 473 19.15 -36.26 36.29
C GLN A 473 19.38 -37.77 36.36
N ARG A 474 18.74 -38.56 35.48
CA ARG A 474 18.94 -40.02 35.40
C ARG A 474 20.34 -40.37 34.90
N ILE A 475 20.88 -39.64 33.92
CA ILE A 475 22.25 -39.78 33.40
C ILE A 475 23.26 -39.48 34.52
N ASN A 476 23.16 -38.32 35.18
CA ASN A 476 24.07 -37.92 36.24
C ASN A 476 24.04 -38.91 37.43
N SER A 477 22.87 -39.47 37.76
CA SER A 477 22.75 -40.54 38.77
C SER A 477 23.38 -41.87 38.33
N MET A 478 23.43 -42.16 37.03
CA MET A 478 24.08 -43.35 36.48
C MET A 478 25.61 -43.19 36.43
N GLU A 479 26.09 -42.00 36.06
CA GLU A 479 27.50 -41.61 36.08
C GLU A 479 28.08 -41.71 37.50
N GLN A 480 27.42 -41.13 38.50
CA GLN A 480 27.80 -41.28 39.92
C GLN A 480 27.87 -42.75 40.39
N LYS A 481 27.00 -43.63 39.86
CA LYS A 481 27.02 -45.07 40.17
C LYS A 481 28.16 -45.79 39.44
N MET A 482 28.49 -45.38 38.22
CA MET A 482 29.65 -45.89 37.49
C MET A 482 30.96 -45.48 38.17
N ASP A 483 31.09 -44.25 38.66
CA ASP A 483 32.26 -43.81 39.41
C ASP A 483 32.39 -44.54 40.76
N ALA A 484 31.29 -44.71 41.50
CA ALA A 484 31.29 -45.50 42.73
C ALA A 484 31.70 -46.97 42.47
N LEU A 485 31.23 -47.58 41.38
CA LEU A 485 31.68 -48.91 40.96
C LEU A 485 33.14 -48.92 40.53
N ARG A 486 33.62 -47.90 39.81
CA ARG A 486 35.02 -47.76 39.37
C ARG A 486 35.98 -47.64 40.55
N ILE A 487 35.59 -46.89 41.58
CA ILE A 487 36.34 -46.77 42.85
C ILE A 487 36.36 -48.12 43.55
N ALA A 488 35.19 -48.75 43.78
CA ALA A 488 35.12 -50.06 44.43
C ALA A 488 35.93 -51.15 43.70
N PHE A 489 35.94 -51.14 42.36
CA PHE A 489 36.75 -52.08 41.57
C PHE A 489 38.25 -51.80 41.71
N HIS A 490 38.67 -50.54 41.83
CA HIS A 490 40.05 -50.18 42.12
C HIS A 490 40.47 -50.61 43.54
N ASP A 491 39.61 -50.37 44.53
CA ASP A 491 39.81 -50.75 45.93
C ASP A 491 39.89 -52.28 46.13
N ILE A 492 39.20 -53.06 45.28
CA ILE A 492 39.33 -54.53 45.22
C ILE A 492 40.62 -54.95 44.48
N SER A 493 41.04 -54.21 43.46
CA SER A 493 42.23 -54.55 42.66
C SER A 493 43.55 -54.41 43.44
N GLN A 494 43.67 -53.45 44.37
CA GLN A 494 44.89 -53.24 45.15
C GLN A 494 45.24 -54.36 46.15
N PRO A 495 44.32 -54.88 46.99
CA PRO A 495 44.63 -56.03 47.85
C PRO A 495 44.82 -57.31 47.02
N LEU A 496 44.12 -57.44 45.88
CA LEU A 496 44.31 -58.59 44.99
C LEU A 496 45.70 -58.60 44.34
N SER A 497 46.20 -57.45 43.87
CA SER A 497 47.55 -57.36 43.32
C SER A 497 48.62 -57.61 44.39
N ARG A 498 48.46 -57.08 45.60
CA ARG A 498 49.35 -57.39 46.75
C ARG A 498 49.34 -58.88 47.12
N ALA A 499 48.18 -59.53 47.12
CA ALA A 499 48.06 -60.96 47.41
C ALA A 499 48.69 -61.84 46.31
N VAL A 500 48.55 -61.46 45.03
CA VAL A 500 49.23 -62.11 43.91
C VAL A 500 50.75 -61.92 44.00
N GLN A 501 51.21 -60.72 44.38
CA GLN A 501 52.63 -60.42 44.47
C GLN A 501 53.32 -61.10 45.66
N HIS A 502 52.70 -61.14 46.85
CA HIS A 502 53.17 -61.98 47.96
C HIS A 502 53.28 -63.45 47.56
N ARG A 503 52.26 -64.01 46.89
CA ARG A 503 52.32 -65.38 46.38
C ARG A 503 53.43 -65.59 45.35
N ALA A 504 53.77 -64.58 44.55
CA ALA A 504 54.88 -64.66 43.60
C ALA A 504 56.25 -64.63 44.31
N GLU A 505 56.37 -63.85 45.38
CA GLU A 505 57.57 -63.79 46.23
C GLU A 505 57.78 -65.12 47.00
N ASP A 506 56.71 -65.75 47.51
CA ASP A 506 56.76 -67.09 48.14
C ASP A 506 57.35 -68.16 47.21
N TYR A 507 57.05 -68.11 45.90
CA TYR A 507 57.61 -69.03 44.89
C TYR A 507 59.04 -68.69 44.45
N SER A 508 59.63 -67.60 44.95
CA SER A 508 61.01 -67.20 44.63
C SER A 508 62.04 -67.61 45.70
N LEU A 509 61.57 -68.22 46.80
CA LEU A 509 62.37 -68.67 47.95
C LEU A 509 62.42 -70.21 48.08
N THR A 510 62.06 -70.93 47.00
CA THR A 510 62.13 -72.39 46.86
C THR A 510 62.94 -72.80 45.62
#